data_AF-A0A0N0NQW4-F1
#
_entry.id   AF-A0A0N0NQW4-F1
#
_cell.length_a   1.000
_cell.length_b   1.000
_cell.length_c   1.000
_cell.angle_alpha   90.00
_cell.angle_beta   90.00
_cell.angle_gamma   90.00
#
_symmetry.space_group_name_H-M   'P 1'
#
loop_
_entity.id
_entity.type
_entity.pdbx_description
1 polymer ?
#
loop_
_entity_poly.entity_id
_entity_poly.type
_entity_poly.pdbx_seq_one_letter_code
_entity_poly.pdbx_strand_id
1 'polypeptide(L)'
;MTQTMQSQASTATEGFELPRWRGRGKQSNATHNIIRQPSVETQESPIPQFSPAPKSDRTTTMTTGIAPSRTRHAVFFTRSILFSDLTITSTTDPSIRYHASTHEWNFTLPDIILYASTTSSQKATLLAAAHFRFSRHARMGFLASPAASNDMGLSALNGKDAHDGLVSWEECRNVSGFCGYWMYDFTVPCPPTALHPTGRRKLRLSRTRKEVDGVRGWLGWASFRNYRILDRERIEESGAENCESDVGVFLSDDLRSLTKVGELRLYEDLGEEVIRGIVMALAIVLEKATRRARRRGGGGGGDGSG
;
A
#
# COMPACT_ATOMS: atom_id res chain seq x y z
N MET A 1 63.11 -14.35 -22.19
CA MET A 1 61.65 -14.24 -21.94
C MET A 1 61.46 -13.07 -20.99
N THR A 2 61.10 -11.92 -21.54
CA THR A 2 61.24 -10.62 -20.88
C THR A 2 59.92 -10.22 -20.23
N GLN A 3 59.94 -10.04 -18.90
CA GLN A 3 58.84 -9.50 -18.10
C GLN A 3 58.64 -8.02 -18.43
N THR A 4 57.40 -7.59 -18.60
CA THR A 4 57.02 -6.17 -18.60
C THR A 4 55.92 -5.95 -17.58
N MET A 5 56.28 -5.23 -16.51
CA MET A 5 55.34 -4.64 -15.55
C MET A 5 54.90 -3.26 -16.06
N GLN A 6 53.59 -3.00 -16.05
CA GLN A 6 52.99 -1.65 -16.04
C GLN A 6 51.73 -1.73 -15.17
N SER A 7 51.78 -1.20 -13.94
CA SER A 7 51.50 0.19 -13.54
C SER A 7 50.01 0.47 -13.39
N GLN A 8 49.58 0.62 -12.14
CA GLN A 8 48.27 1.09 -11.72
C GLN A 8 48.01 2.52 -12.20
N ALA A 9 46.77 2.80 -12.60
CA ALA A 9 46.21 4.14 -12.61
C ALA A 9 44.88 4.13 -11.86
N SER A 10 44.83 4.93 -10.80
CA SER A 10 43.71 5.15 -9.91
C SER A 10 42.85 6.34 -10.41
N THR A 11 41.63 6.41 -9.86
CA THR A 11 40.74 7.59 -9.74
C THR A 11 40.13 8.18 -11.02
N ALA A 12 38.95 7.66 -11.37
CA ALA A 12 37.85 8.51 -11.81
C ALA A 12 36.65 8.23 -10.90
N THR A 13 36.49 9.09 -9.89
CA THR A 13 35.25 9.29 -9.14
C THR A 13 34.19 9.80 -10.11
N GLU A 14 33.50 8.90 -10.81
CA GLU A 14 32.27 9.26 -11.49
C GLU A 14 31.24 9.65 -10.43
N GLY A 15 30.93 10.94 -10.40
CA GLY A 15 29.88 11.51 -9.58
C GLY A 15 28.56 10.80 -9.90
N PHE A 16 28.14 9.94 -8.99
CA PHE A 16 26.84 9.29 -9.04
C PHE A 16 25.77 10.35 -8.68
N GLU A 17 25.39 11.18 -9.66
CA GLU A 17 24.21 12.03 -9.53
C GLU A 17 22.96 11.14 -9.58
N LEU A 18 22.48 10.78 -8.39
CA LEU A 18 21.11 10.27 -8.23
C LEU A 18 20.14 11.28 -8.85
N PRO A 19 19.14 10.85 -9.64
CA PRO A 19 18.11 11.75 -10.14
C PRO A 19 17.46 12.47 -8.96
N ARG A 20 17.79 13.76 -8.78
CA ARG A 20 17.20 14.62 -7.76
C ARG A 20 15.75 14.90 -8.16
N TRP A 21 14.85 13.97 -7.84
CA TRP A 21 13.42 14.19 -7.99
C TRP A 21 12.94 15.20 -6.92
N ARG A 22 13.05 16.49 -7.24
CA ARG A 22 12.23 17.53 -6.61
C ARG A 22 10.80 17.31 -7.11
N GLY A 23 9.88 17.07 -6.19
CA GLY A 23 8.46 16.91 -6.52
C GLY A 23 8.00 18.05 -7.44
N ARG A 24 7.37 17.70 -8.56
CA ARG A 24 6.82 18.70 -9.49
C ARG A 24 5.89 19.62 -8.71
N GLY A 25 6.26 20.90 -8.70
CA GLY A 25 5.42 21.98 -8.18
C GLY A 25 4.07 22.00 -8.89
N LYS A 26 3.05 22.40 -8.14
CA LYS A 26 1.68 22.67 -8.61
C LYS A 26 1.70 23.34 -9.98
N GLN A 27 1.15 22.67 -11.00
CA GLN A 27 0.67 23.38 -12.18
C GLN A 27 -0.55 24.19 -11.74
N SER A 28 -0.49 25.50 -11.99
CA SER A 28 -1.59 26.43 -11.78
C SER A 28 -2.76 26.07 -12.71
N ASN A 29 -3.95 25.96 -12.12
CA ASN A 29 -5.19 25.70 -12.85
C ASN A 29 -5.45 26.81 -13.87
N ALA A 30 -5.67 26.39 -15.12
CA ALA A 30 -6.21 27.23 -16.17
C ALA A 30 -7.68 27.54 -15.89
N THR A 31 -8.01 28.80 -16.13
CA THR A 31 -9.32 29.47 -16.23
C THR A 31 -10.50 28.59 -16.67
N HIS A 32 -11.49 28.43 -15.78
CA HIS A 32 -12.85 28.01 -16.14
C HIS A 32 -13.66 29.24 -16.60
N ASN A 33 -14.12 29.20 -17.85
CA ASN A 33 -15.11 30.12 -18.39
C ASN A 33 -16.48 29.82 -17.76
N ILE A 34 -17.09 30.85 -17.17
CA ILE A 34 -18.45 30.84 -16.62
C ILE A 34 -19.42 31.13 -17.78
N ILE A 35 -20.17 30.13 -18.23
CA ILE A 35 -21.31 30.32 -19.14
C ILE A 35 -22.57 30.43 -18.28
N ARG A 36 -23.29 31.55 -18.47
CA ARG A 36 -24.53 31.93 -17.80
C ARG A 36 -25.68 30.96 -18.12
N GLN A 37 -26.45 30.62 -17.08
CA GLN A 37 -27.75 29.95 -17.16
C GLN A 37 -28.82 30.88 -17.75
N PRO A 38 -29.87 30.32 -18.39
CA PRO A 38 -31.20 30.90 -18.35
C PRO A 38 -32.09 30.20 -17.30
N SER A 39 -32.78 31.06 -16.55
CA SER A 39 -33.78 30.76 -15.52
C SER A 39 -34.99 30.03 -16.10
N VAL A 40 -35.49 29.01 -15.40
CA VAL A 40 -36.79 28.39 -15.67
C VAL A 40 -37.65 28.45 -14.40
N GLU A 41 -38.91 28.78 -14.63
CA GLU A 41 -39.96 29.17 -13.72
C GLU A 41 -40.33 28.14 -12.65
N THR A 42 -40.72 28.74 -11.52
CA THR A 42 -41.46 28.21 -10.39
C THR A 42 -42.73 27.48 -10.82
N GLN A 43 -42.90 26.23 -10.34
CA GLN A 43 -44.21 25.63 -10.21
C GLN A 43 -44.35 25.05 -8.80
N GLU A 44 -45.16 25.73 -7.99
CA GLU A 44 -45.57 25.28 -6.66
C GLU A 44 -46.43 24.01 -6.79
N SER A 45 -46.20 23.04 -5.90
CA SER A 45 -47.08 21.89 -5.74
C SER A 45 -47.23 21.55 -4.25
N PRO A 46 -48.42 21.06 -3.84
CA PRO A 46 -48.94 21.24 -2.49
C PRO A 46 -48.37 20.26 -1.46
N ILE A 47 -48.36 20.77 -0.23
CA ILE A 47 -47.97 20.10 1.02
C ILE A 47 -48.90 18.91 1.31
N PRO A 48 -48.38 17.66 1.44
CA PRO A 48 -49.15 16.58 2.02
C PRO A 48 -49.18 16.67 3.55
N GLN A 49 -50.39 16.59 4.09
CA GLN A 49 -50.72 16.60 5.52
C GLN A 49 -50.14 15.38 6.25
N PHE A 50 -49.54 15.65 7.41
CA PHE A 50 -49.08 14.65 8.38
C PHE A 50 -50.27 13.92 9.02
N SER A 51 -50.28 12.59 8.93
CA SER A 51 -51.03 11.71 9.83
C SER A 51 -50.05 11.00 10.77
N PRO A 52 -50.30 10.94 12.10
CA PRO A 52 -49.42 10.26 13.03
C PRO A 52 -49.59 8.73 12.90
N ALA A 53 -48.50 8.03 12.55
CA ALA A 53 -48.44 6.58 12.55
C ALA A 53 -48.37 6.01 13.98
N PRO A 54 -48.97 4.83 14.24
CA PRO A 54 -49.01 4.22 15.56
C PRO A 54 -47.63 3.73 16.00
N LYS A 55 -47.33 3.91 17.28
CA LYS A 55 -46.16 3.37 17.97
C LYS A 55 -46.16 1.84 17.82
N SER A 56 -45.27 1.29 17.00
CA SER A 56 -44.92 -0.12 17.06
C SER A 56 -43.66 -0.27 17.91
N ASP A 57 -43.81 -0.91 19.06
CA ASP A 57 -42.70 -1.42 19.86
C ASP A 57 -42.00 -2.51 19.05
N ARG A 58 -41.01 -2.09 18.26
CA ARG A 58 -40.13 -3.01 17.56
C ARG A 58 -38.94 -3.27 18.46
N THR A 59 -39.04 -4.34 19.23
CA THR A 59 -37.90 -5.01 19.85
C THR A 59 -36.90 -5.32 18.75
N THR A 60 -35.86 -4.48 18.63
CA THR A 60 -34.73 -4.70 17.74
C THR A 60 -33.96 -5.90 18.28
N THR A 61 -34.34 -7.08 17.83
CA THR A 61 -33.47 -8.26 17.90
C THR A 61 -32.23 -7.90 17.09
N MET A 62 -31.15 -7.53 17.79
CA MET A 62 -29.83 -7.42 17.19
C MET A 62 -29.43 -8.82 16.76
N THR A 63 -29.76 -9.17 15.52
CA THR A 63 -29.15 -10.28 14.83
C THR A 63 -27.69 -9.90 14.63
N THR A 64 -26.86 -10.28 15.59
CA THR A 64 -25.40 -10.27 15.48
C THR A 64 -25.01 -11.32 14.44
N GLY A 65 -25.32 -11.03 13.18
CA GLY A 65 -24.86 -11.78 12.02
C GLY A 65 -23.39 -11.50 11.83
N ILE A 66 -22.55 -12.17 12.63
CA ILE A 66 -21.16 -12.41 12.25
C ILE A 66 -21.27 -13.24 10.98
N ALA A 67 -21.15 -12.62 9.79
CA ALA A 67 -21.05 -13.36 8.53
C ALA A 67 -19.66 -14.00 8.48
N PRO A 68 -19.50 -15.31 8.76
CA PRO A 68 -18.20 -15.92 8.90
C PRO A 68 -17.98 -16.82 7.68
N SER A 69 -17.57 -16.28 6.53
CA SER A 69 -17.07 -17.10 5.40
C SER A 69 -16.52 -16.34 4.19
N ARG A 70 -16.34 -15.01 4.22
CA ARG A 70 -15.88 -14.30 3.00
C ARG A 70 -14.38 -14.42 2.73
N THR A 71 -13.56 -14.76 3.73
CA THR A 71 -12.10 -14.83 3.55
C THR A 71 -11.74 -16.01 2.65
N ARG A 72 -11.24 -15.70 1.45
CA ARG A 72 -10.71 -16.71 0.51
C ARG A 72 -9.23 -16.96 0.74
N HIS A 73 -8.46 -15.90 1.01
CA HIS A 73 -7.03 -16.00 1.28
C HIS A 73 -6.66 -15.30 2.58
N ALA A 74 -5.83 -15.96 3.39
CA ALA A 74 -5.30 -15.42 4.63
C ALA A 74 -3.77 -15.35 4.58
N VAL A 75 -3.24 -14.13 4.53
CA VAL A 75 -1.82 -13.83 4.39
C VAL A 75 -1.30 -13.15 5.65
N PHE A 76 -0.30 -13.74 6.29
CA PHE A 76 0.24 -13.29 7.56
C PHE A 76 1.52 -12.49 7.35
N PHE A 77 1.63 -11.37 8.06
CA PHE A 77 2.81 -10.53 8.08
C PHE A 77 3.50 -10.73 9.42
N THR A 78 4.76 -11.14 9.37
CA THR A 78 5.57 -11.44 10.56
C THR A 78 6.92 -10.73 10.47
N ARG A 79 7.49 -10.39 11.62
CA ARG A 79 8.87 -9.91 11.78
C ARG A 79 9.55 -10.74 12.85
N SER A 80 10.84 -10.96 12.70
CA SER A 80 11.64 -11.44 13.83
C SER A 80 11.85 -10.29 14.82
N ILE A 81 11.99 -10.62 16.10
CA ILE A 81 12.25 -9.64 17.17
C ILE A 81 13.56 -8.88 16.89
N LEU A 82 14.53 -9.55 16.25
CA LEU A 82 15.87 -9.02 15.99
C LEU A 82 16.04 -8.37 14.62
N PHE A 83 15.08 -8.54 13.70
CA PHE A 83 15.20 -8.07 12.31
C PHE A 83 14.04 -7.15 11.93
N SER A 84 14.33 -6.11 11.15
CA SER A 84 13.30 -5.21 10.63
C SER A 84 12.52 -5.78 9.44
N ASP A 85 13.04 -6.84 8.82
CA ASP A 85 12.49 -7.40 7.59
C ASP A 85 11.20 -8.19 7.83
N LEU A 86 10.29 -8.09 6.85
CA LEU A 86 8.98 -8.71 6.89
C LEU A 86 9.02 -10.07 6.19
N THR A 87 8.50 -11.09 6.85
CA THR A 87 8.20 -12.38 6.25
C THR A 87 6.68 -12.48 6.08
N ILE A 88 6.26 -12.77 4.86
CA ILE A 88 4.85 -12.78 4.46
C ILE A 88 4.52 -14.18 3.95
N THR A 89 3.56 -14.84 4.59
CA THR A 89 3.19 -16.23 4.25
C THR A 89 1.68 -16.38 4.25
N SER A 90 1.14 -17.08 3.26
CA SER A 90 -0.27 -17.50 3.31
C SER A 90 -0.43 -18.87 3.94
N THR A 91 -1.54 -19.07 4.66
CA THR A 91 -1.95 -20.40 5.14
C THR A 91 -2.84 -21.13 4.15
N THR A 92 -3.45 -20.40 3.21
CA THR A 92 -4.37 -20.97 2.21
C THR A 92 -3.66 -21.34 0.92
N ASP A 93 -2.62 -20.58 0.57
CA ASP A 93 -1.88 -20.78 -0.68
C ASP A 93 -0.36 -20.78 -0.40
N PRO A 94 0.30 -21.96 -0.44
CA PRO A 94 1.72 -22.06 -0.13
C PRO A 94 2.62 -21.33 -1.14
N SER A 95 2.11 -20.97 -2.32
CA SER A 95 2.84 -20.19 -3.32
C SER A 95 3.06 -18.74 -2.87
N ILE A 96 2.19 -18.22 -2.01
CA ILE A 96 2.31 -16.89 -1.43
C ILE A 96 3.30 -16.96 -0.28
N ARG A 97 4.58 -16.83 -0.64
CA ARG A 97 5.68 -16.68 0.30
C ARG A 97 6.59 -15.56 -0.16
N TYR A 98 6.58 -14.46 0.58
CA TYR A 98 7.41 -13.30 0.28
C TYR A 98 8.29 -12.92 1.45
N HIS A 99 9.38 -12.25 1.12
CA HIS A 99 10.28 -11.61 2.06
C HIS A 99 10.49 -10.16 1.63
N ALA A 100 10.22 -9.22 2.52
CA ALA A 100 10.39 -7.80 2.29
C ALA A 100 11.57 -7.28 3.12
N SER A 101 12.67 -7.03 2.41
CA SER A 101 13.91 -6.44 2.93
C SER A 101 13.72 -4.93 3.08
N THR A 102 14.11 -4.38 4.22
CA THR A 102 13.90 -2.97 4.58
C THR A 102 15.23 -2.22 4.66
N HIS A 103 15.31 -1.06 4.02
CA HIS A 103 16.54 -0.25 3.95
C HIS A 103 16.24 1.20 4.31
N GLU A 104 16.43 1.57 5.57
CA GLU A 104 16.18 2.96 6.03
C GLU A 104 17.38 3.89 5.76
N TRP A 105 18.59 3.39 5.96
CA TRP A 105 19.82 4.20 5.94
C TRP A 105 20.72 3.93 4.74
N ASN A 106 20.38 2.98 3.88
CA ASN A 106 21.15 2.70 2.67
C ASN A 106 20.63 3.56 1.52
N PHE A 107 21.41 4.56 1.11
CA PHE A 107 21.01 5.49 0.06
C PHE A 107 21.02 4.91 -1.36
N THR A 108 21.69 3.78 -1.58
CA THR A 108 21.82 3.15 -2.90
C THR A 108 20.78 2.07 -3.17
N LEU A 109 20.00 1.67 -2.15
CA LEU A 109 18.97 0.63 -2.28
C LEU A 109 17.56 1.17 -2.11
N PRO A 110 16.53 0.56 -2.73
CA PRO A 110 15.15 0.94 -2.48
C PRO A 110 14.78 0.80 -0.99
N ASP A 111 13.82 1.59 -0.51
CA ASP A 111 13.39 1.54 0.89
C ASP A 111 12.85 0.17 1.30
N ILE A 112 12.16 -0.50 0.37
CA ILE A 112 11.69 -1.87 0.51
C ILE A 112 12.00 -2.61 -0.78
N ILE A 113 12.50 -3.83 -0.63
CA ILE A 113 12.68 -4.79 -1.73
C ILE A 113 11.88 -6.04 -1.39
N LEU A 114 10.98 -6.44 -2.30
CA LEU A 114 10.13 -7.61 -2.15
C LEU A 114 10.68 -8.77 -2.98
N TYR A 115 10.88 -9.90 -2.33
CA TYR A 115 11.33 -11.15 -2.93
C TYR A 115 10.26 -12.22 -2.81
N ALA A 116 10.15 -13.09 -3.80
CA ALA A 116 9.60 -14.43 -3.62
C ALA A 116 10.59 -15.24 -2.80
N SER A 117 10.07 -16.02 -1.86
CA SER A 117 10.85 -16.91 -1.02
C SER A 117 10.47 -18.36 -1.29
N THR A 118 11.46 -19.25 -1.21
CA THR A 118 11.25 -20.70 -1.23
C THR A 118 11.37 -21.26 0.18
N THR A 119 11.31 -22.58 0.34
CA THR A 119 11.59 -23.23 1.63
C THR A 119 13.08 -23.15 1.99
N SER A 120 13.95 -23.05 0.99
CA SER A 120 15.41 -23.02 1.18
C SER A 120 16.02 -21.62 1.15
N SER A 121 15.36 -20.63 0.54
CA SER A 121 15.90 -19.27 0.39
C SER A 121 14.84 -18.19 0.59
N GLN A 122 15.11 -17.25 1.49
CA GLN A 122 14.23 -16.10 1.73
C GLN A 122 14.27 -15.07 0.59
N LYS A 123 15.42 -14.90 -0.07
CA LYS A 123 15.64 -13.92 -1.14
C LYS A 123 15.87 -14.63 -2.46
N ALA A 124 14.93 -15.49 -2.85
CA ALA A 124 15.09 -16.35 -4.03
C ALA A 124 14.94 -15.54 -5.33
N THR A 125 13.82 -14.86 -5.50
CA THR A 125 13.52 -14.12 -6.74
C THR A 125 13.05 -12.72 -6.41
N LEU A 126 13.70 -11.71 -6.98
CA LEU A 126 13.28 -10.32 -6.86
C LEU A 126 11.97 -10.07 -7.62
N LEU A 127 10.99 -9.45 -6.96
CA LEU A 127 9.66 -9.22 -7.54
C LEU A 127 9.33 -7.74 -7.72
N ALA A 128 9.60 -6.94 -6.69
CA ALA A 128 9.21 -5.54 -6.66
C ALA A 128 10.11 -4.73 -5.72
N ALA A 129 10.08 -3.42 -5.86
CA ALA A 129 10.74 -2.50 -4.94
C ALA A 129 9.91 -1.24 -4.72
N ALA A 130 10.15 -0.53 -3.62
CA ALA A 130 9.54 0.77 -3.39
C ALA A 130 10.53 1.82 -2.89
N HIS A 131 10.26 3.05 -3.32
CA HIS A 131 11.00 4.24 -2.94
C HIS A 131 10.03 5.26 -2.33
N PHE A 132 10.33 5.73 -1.12
CA PHE A 132 9.51 6.70 -0.41
C PHE A 132 10.29 7.55 0.61
N ARG A 133 11.62 7.56 0.58
CA ARG A 133 12.47 8.35 1.49
C ARG A 133 11.93 9.76 1.70
N PHE A 134 11.58 10.05 2.95
CA PHE A 134 11.02 11.33 3.43
C PHE A 134 9.73 11.81 2.73
N SER A 135 9.16 11.02 1.82
CA SER A 135 7.92 11.33 1.11
C SER A 135 6.71 10.76 1.82
N ARG A 136 5.59 11.47 1.75
CA ARG A 136 4.27 10.92 2.13
C ARG A 136 3.77 9.91 1.11
N HIS A 137 4.15 10.07 -0.15
CA HIS A 137 3.85 9.14 -1.25
C HIS A 137 4.95 8.08 -1.36
N ALA A 138 4.71 7.05 -2.17
CA ALA A 138 5.69 6.04 -2.53
C ALA A 138 5.61 5.74 -4.02
N ARG A 139 6.72 5.34 -4.62
CA ARG A 139 6.76 4.74 -5.95
C ARG A 139 7.01 3.25 -5.79
N MET A 140 6.28 2.44 -6.53
CA MET A 140 6.39 0.99 -6.55
C MET A 140 6.86 0.57 -7.94
N GLY A 141 7.94 -0.19 -8.01
CA GLY A 141 8.40 -0.80 -9.25
C GLY A 141 8.09 -2.29 -9.22
N PHE A 142 7.44 -2.79 -10.27
CA PHE A 142 7.14 -4.21 -10.45
C PHE A 142 7.91 -4.73 -11.68
N LEU A 143 8.61 -5.85 -11.53
CA LEU A 143 9.27 -6.49 -12.66
C LEU A 143 8.21 -7.21 -13.52
N ALA A 144 8.22 -6.95 -14.83
CA ALA A 144 7.29 -7.57 -15.79
C ALA A 144 7.52 -9.09 -15.93
N SER A 145 8.75 -9.53 -15.72
CA SER A 145 9.14 -10.94 -15.62
C SER A 145 10.20 -11.06 -14.54
N PRO A 146 10.25 -12.16 -13.77
CA PRO A 146 11.38 -12.42 -12.89
C PRO A 146 12.68 -12.33 -13.70
N ALA A 147 13.52 -11.37 -13.36
CA ALA A 147 14.75 -11.11 -14.10
C ALA A 147 15.65 -12.36 -14.08
N ALA A 148 16.40 -12.57 -15.17
CA ALA A 148 17.35 -13.69 -15.29
C ALA A 148 18.39 -13.71 -14.16
N SER A 149 18.64 -12.57 -13.50
CA SER A 149 19.34 -12.49 -12.22
C SER A 149 18.76 -11.39 -11.32
N ASN A 150 18.85 -11.58 -10.00
CA ASN A 150 18.43 -10.59 -9.02
C ASN A 150 19.21 -9.26 -9.16
N ASP A 151 20.48 -9.31 -9.58
CA ASP A 151 21.32 -8.12 -9.73
C ASP A 151 20.84 -7.22 -10.88
N MET A 152 20.46 -7.83 -12.01
CA MET A 152 19.89 -7.10 -13.14
C MET A 152 18.56 -6.46 -12.76
N GLY A 153 17.69 -7.21 -12.10
CA GLY A 153 16.41 -6.70 -11.61
C GLY A 153 16.56 -5.57 -10.59
N LEU A 154 17.54 -5.67 -9.68
CA LEU A 154 17.77 -4.65 -8.65
C LEU A 154 18.34 -3.37 -9.25
N SER A 155 19.23 -3.47 -10.23
CA SER A 155 19.72 -2.33 -11.00
C SER A 155 18.55 -1.57 -11.66
N ALA A 156 17.65 -2.30 -12.34
CA ALA A 156 16.47 -1.72 -12.96
C ALA A 156 15.53 -1.05 -11.93
N LEU A 157 15.25 -1.73 -10.83
CA LEU A 157 14.40 -1.24 -9.73
C LEU A 157 15.02 -0.09 -8.91
N ASN A 158 16.30 0.21 -9.11
CA ASN A 158 16.95 1.39 -8.54
C ASN A 158 16.83 2.65 -9.41
N GLY A 159 16.01 2.60 -10.47
CA GLY A 159 15.77 3.74 -11.35
C GLY A 159 16.86 3.97 -12.38
N LYS A 160 17.76 2.98 -12.60
CA LYS A 160 18.64 2.95 -13.78
C LYS A 160 17.88 2.54 -15.03
N ASP A 161 16.76 1.84 -14.88
CA ASP A 161 15.86 1.56 -15.99
C ASP A 161 14.84 2.69 -16.15
N ALA A 162 15.09 3.55 -17.13
CA ALA A 162 14.17 4.58 -17.57
C ALA A 162 13.57 4.28 -18.96
N HIS A 163 14.01 3.20 -19.63
CA HIS A 163 13.86 3.09 -21.09
C HIS A 163 13.57 1.68 -21.63
N ASP A 164 13.77 0.59 -20.87
CA ASP A 164 13.72 -0.77 -21.44
C ASP A 164 12.41 -1.52 -21.14
N GLY A 165 11.48 -0.91 -20.41
CA GLY A 165 10.16 -1.49 -20.12
C GLY A 165 10.19 -2.70 -19.17
N LEU A 166 11.34 -2.98 -18.54
CA LEU A 166 11.50 -4.12 -17.62
C LEU A 166 10.71 -3.92 -16.32
N VAL A 167 10.57 -2.66 -15.90
CA VAL A 167 9.88 -2.26 -14.67
C VAL A 167 8.63 -1.44 -14.97
N SER A 168 7.48 -1.91 -14.48
CA SER A 168 6.28 -1.07 -14.37
C SER A 168 6.34 -0.24 -13.10
N TRP A 169 6.51 1.07 -13.26
CA TRP A 169 6.51 2.03 -12.15
C TRP A 169 5.11 2.57 -11.90
N GLU A 170 4.59 2.30 -10.71
CA GLU A 170 3.29 2.77 -10.23
C GLU A 170 3.43 3.69 -9.01
N GLU A 171 2.43 4.52 -8.77
CA GLU A 171 2.39 5.41 -7.60
C GLU A 171 1.52 4.81 -6.49
N CYS A 172 1.99 4.93 -5.24
CA CYS A 172 1.21 4.74 -4.03
C CYS A 172 1.11 6.08 -3.30
N ARG A 173 0.04 6.81 -3.61
CA ARG A 173 -0.18 8.18 -3.22
C ARG A 173 -0.93 8.24 -1.90
N ASN A 174 -0.34 8.86 -0.88
CA ASN A 174 -1.09 9.29 0.28
C ASN A 174 -2.13 10.35 -0.11
N VAL A 175 -3.41 10.05 0.09
CA VAL A 175 -4.57 10.94 -0.16
C VAL A 175 -5.27 11.33 1.14
N SER A 176 -4.54 11.26 2.25
CA SER A 176 -5.08 11.56 3.57
C SER A 176 -5.44 13.05 3.69
N GLY A 177 -6.67 13.34 4.09
CA GLY A 177 -7.12 14.71 4.38
C GLY A 177 -6.48 15.32 5.64
N PHE A 178 -6.67 16.62 5.83
CA PHE A 178 -6.34 17.30 7.08
C PHE A 178 -7.19 16.68 8.22
N CYS A 179 -6.55 16.32 9.34
CA CYS A 179 -7.20 15.73 10.53
C CYS A 179 -7.69 14.25 10.46
N GLY A 180 -7.14 13.42 9.59
CA GLY A 180 -6.75 12.08 10.05
C GLY A 180 -7.56 10.85 9.65
N TYR A 181 -7.45 10.47 8.38
CA TYR A 181 -7.52 9.07 8.00
C TYR A 181 -6.36 8.77 7.05
N TRP A 182 -5.50 7.81 7.44
CA TRP A 182 -4.37 7.40 6.60
C TRP A 182 -4.94 6.61 5.42
N MET A 183 -5.09 7.31 4.30
CA MET A 183 -5.58 6.78 3.04
C MET A 183 -4.48 6.80 1.99
N TYR A 184 -4.37 5.72 1.23
CA TYR A 184 -3.41 5.58 0.14
C TYR A 184 -4.11 5.02 -1.09
N ASP A 185 -4.03 5.77 -2.19
CA ASP A 185 -4.47 5.30 -3.50
C ASP A 185 -3.25 4.74 -4.22
N PHE A 186 -3.39 3.56 -4.82
CA PHE A 186 -2.30 2.90 -5.51
C PHE A 186 -2.81 2.10 -6.71
N THR A 187 -1.94 1.95 -7.70
CA THR A 187 -2.23 1.17 -8.90
C THR A 187 -1.31 -0.04 -8.94
N VAL A 188 -1.84 -1.16 -9.41
CA VAL A 188 -1.09 -2.41 -9.56
C VAL A 188 -1.30 -2.97 -10.96
N PRO A 189 -0.27 -3.58 -11.58
CA PRO A 189 -0.46 -4.31 -12.82
C PRO A 189 -1.39 -5.51 -12.60
N CYS A 190 -2.22 -5.80 -13.59
CA CYS A 190 -3.05 -6.99 -13.63
C CYS A 190 -3.32 -7.41 -15.08
N PRO A 191 -3.69 -8.68 -15.34
CA PRO A 191 -4.20 -9.07 -16.64
C PRO A 191 -5.41 -8.19 -17.04
N PRO A 192 -5.50 -7.75 -18.31
CA PRO A 192 -6.65 -6.99 -18.78
C PRO A 192 -7.95 -7.77 -18.61
N THR A 193 -8.98 -7.10 -18.08
CA THR A 193 -10.34 -7.67 -17.93
C THR A 193 -11.38 -6.64 -18.38
N ALA A 194 -12.65 -7.05 -18.46
CA ALA A 194 -13.73 -6.10 -18.77
C ALA A 194 -13.80 -4.94 -17.77
N LEU A 195 -13.55 -5.21 -16.49
CA LEU A 195 -13.53 -4.20 -15.43
C LEU A 195 -12.22 -3.37 -15.45
N HIS A 196 -11.09 -4.01 -15.78
CA HIS A 196 -9.77 -3.39 -15.81
C HIS A 196 -9.17 -3.45 -17.23
N PRO A 197 -9.69 -2.68 -18.20
CA PRO A 197 -9.30 -2.81 -19.61
C PRO A 197 -7.86 -2.37 -19.87
N THR A 198 -7.30 -1.53 -18.99
CA THR A 198 -5.94 -1.00 -19.13
C THR A 198 -4.85 -1.97 -18.65
N GLY A 199 -5.22 -3.15 -18.12
CA GLY A 199 -4.27 -4.05 -17.45
C GLY A 199 -3.71 -3.45 -16.15
N ARG A 200 -4.44 -2.49 -15.56
CA ARG A 200 -4.10 -1.86 -14.29
C ARG A 200 -5.33 -1.81 -13.42
N ARG A 201 -5.14 -2.15 -12.15
CA ARG A 201 -6.20 -2.10 -11.14
C ARG A 201 -5.89 -1.00 -10.13
N LYS A 202 -6.86 -0.10 -9.93
CA LYS A 202 -6.76 1.00 -8.96
C LYS A 202 -7.36 0.58 -7.63
N LEU A 203 -6.55 0.63 -6.59
CA LEU A 203 -6.92 0.22 -5.26
C LEU A 203 -6.73 1.36 -4.27
N ARG A 204 -7.45 1.27 -3.15
CA ARG A 204 -7.34 2.21 -2.03
C ARG A 204 -7.16 1.46 -0.72
N LEU A 205 -6.12 1.80 0.03
CA LEU A 205 -6.02 1.49 1.45
C LEU A 205 -6.73 2.57 2.24
N SER A 206 -7.77 2.20 2.98
CA SER A 206 -8.50 3.10 3.87
C SER A 206 -8.44 2.57 5.29
N ARG A 207 -8.09 3.42 6.26
CA ARG A 207 -8.07 2.99 7.67
C ARG A 207 -9.46 2.53 8.11
N THR A 208 -9.55 1.38 8.78
CA THR A 208 -10.80 0.90 9.38
C THR A 208 -10.73 0.82 10.90
N ARG A 209 -11.89 0.99 11.53
CA ARG A 209 -12.16 0.74 12.96
C ARG A 209 -13.44 -0.06 13.17
N LYS A 210 -14.03 -0.58 12.09
CA LYS A 210 -15.34 -1.22 12.12
C LYS A 210 -15.21 -2.64 12.68
N GLU A 211 -16.09 -3.00 13.61
CA GLU A 211 -16.07 -4.32 14.25
C GLU A 211 -16.36 -5.46 13.25
N VAL A 212 -17.21 -5.20 12.26
CA VAL A 212 -17.51 -6.13 11.15
C VAL A 212 -16.26 -6.60 10.40
N ASP A 213 -15.18 -5.80 10.41
CA ASP A 213 -13.92 -6.19 9.78
C ASP A 213 -13.06 -7.10 10.67
N GLY A 214 -13.49 -7.37 11.89
CA GLY A 214 -12.73 -8.10 12.90
C GLY A 214 -11.86 -7.21 13.80
N VAL A 215 -12.05 -5.88 13.77
CA VAL A 215 -11.41 -4.96 14.72
C VAL A 215 -12.04 -5.16 16.10
N ARG A 216 -11.26 -5.64 17.07
CA ARG A 216 -11.77 -5.99 18.42
C ARG A 216 -11.16 -5.12 19.51
N GLY A 217 -12.04 -4.60 20.37
CA GLY A 217 -11.67 -3.86 21.58
C GLY A 217 -11.04 -2.49 21.32
N TRP A 218 -10.76 -1.77 22.41
CA TRP A 218 -10.21 -0.42 22.36
C TRP A 218 -8.82 -0.37 21.70
N LEU A 219 -7.99 -1.40 21.90
CA LEU A 219 -6.67 -1.52 21.28
C LEU A 219 -6.76 -1.61 19.75
N GLY A 220 -7.65 -2.46 19.23
CA GLY A 220 -7.89 -2.57 17.79
C GLY A 220 -8.45 -1.27 17.21
N TRP A 221 -9.37 -0.62 17.93
CA TRP A 221 -9.94 0.67 17.51
C TRP A 221 -8.88 1.79 17.47
N ALA A 222 -7.99 1.82 18.45
CA ALA A 222 -6.91 2.79 18.56
C ALA A 222 -5.80 2.54 17.52
N SER A 223 -5.63 1.31 17.03
CA SER A 223 -4.63 0.99 16.02
C SER A 223 -4.77 1.87 14.78
N PHE A 224 -3.63 2.40 14.33
CA PHE A 224 -3.51 3.16 13.09
C PHE A 224 -3.14 2.27 11.90
N ARG A 225 -3.13 0.95 12.09
CA ARG A 225 -2.59 -0.04 11.15
C ARG A 225 -3.63 -1.03 10.64
N ASN A 226 -4.90 -0.86 10.99
CA ASN A 226 -6.00 -1.61 10.38
C ASN A 226 -6.46 -0.90 9.10
N TYR A 227 -6.50 -1.62 7.99
CA TYR A 227 -6.83 -1.07 6.68
C TYR A 227 -7.84 -1.96 5.94
N ARG A 228 -8.86 -1.36 5.33
CA ARG A 228 -9.61 -1.97 4.23
C ARG A 228 -8.91 -1.70 2.91
N ILE A 229 -9.01 -2.66 2.00
CA ILE A 229 -8.58 -2.55 0.62
C ILE A 229 -9.84 -2.47 -0.23
N LEU A 230 -9.98 -1.36 -0.96
CA LEU A 230 -11.14 -1.07 -1.79
C LEU A 230 -10.73 -1.03 -3.26
N ASP A 231 -11.59 -1.56 -4.13
CA ASP A 231 -11.48 -1.38 -5.58
C ASP A 231 -12.09 -0.03 -5.98
N ARG A 232 -11.25 0.88 -6.49
CA ARG A 232 -11.68 2.24 -6.85
C ARG A 232 -12.61 2.25 -8.05
N GLU A 233 -12.42 1.36 -9.01
CA GLU A 233 -13.23 1.33 -10.23
C GLU A 233 -14.65 0.87 -9.91
N ARG A 234 -14.79 -0.12 -9.01
CA ARG A 234 -16.11 -0.51 -8.48
C ARG A 234 -16.79 0.59 -7.67
N ILE A 235 -16.03 1.39 -6.93
CA ILE A 235 -16.60 2.56 -6.21
C ILE A 235 -17.10 3.61 -7.20
N GLU A 236 -16.36 3.88 -8.26
CA GLU A 236 -16.72 4.85 -9.29
C GLU A 236 -17.98 4.43 -10.05
N GLU A 237 -18.13 3.13 -10.35
CA GLU A 237 -19.34 2.58 -11.00
C GLU A 237 -20.58 2.57 -10.10
N SER A 238 -20.42 2.17 -8.84
CA SER A 238 -21.55 2.04 -7.89
C SER A 238 -21.94 3.34 -7.20
N GLY A 239 -21.06 4.35 -7.22
CA GLY A 239 -21.26 5.64 -6.55
C GLY A 239 -21.18 5.60 -5.01
N ALA A 240 -20.91 4.44 -4.40
CA ALA A 240 -20.87 4.28 -2.95
C ALA A 240 -19.76 3.32 -2.48
N GLU A 241 -19.12 3.66 -1.35
CA GLU A 241 -18.17 2.77 -0.66
C GLU A 241 -18.95 1.67 0.10
N ASN A 242 -19.49 0.70 -0.64
CA ASN A 242 -20.25 -0.42 -0.11
C ASN A 242 -19.39 -1.69 0.02
N CYS A 243 -19.90 -2.70 0.73
CA CYS A 243 -19.24 -4.00 0.94
C CYS A 243 -18.87 -4.74 -0.37
N GLU A 244 -19.47 -4.38 -1.50
CA GLU A 244 -19.16 -4.95 -2.82
C GLU A 244 -17.83 -4.46 -3.39
N SER A 245 -17.37 -3.27 -2.96
CA SER A 245 -16.07 -2.72 -3.32
C SER A 245 -14.91 -3.24 -2.46
N ASP A 246 -15.21 -3.95 -1.37
CA ASP A 246 -14.21 -4.49 -0.45
C ASP A 246 -13.47 -5.68 -1.09
N VAL A 247 -12.18 -5.50 -1.36
CA VAL A 247 -11.26 -6.54 -1.85
C VAL A 247 -10.68 -7.35 -0.70
N GLY A 248 -10.48 -6.71 0.46
CA GLY A 248 -9.95 -7.36 1.64
C GLY A 248 -9.76 -6.41 2.82
N VAL A 249 -9.25 -6.96 3.92
CA VAL A 249 -8.87 -6.21 5.11
C VAL A 249 -7.52 -6.67 5.63
N PHE A 250 -6.67 -5.73 6.02
CA PHE A 250 -5.51 -5.99 6.84
C PHE A 250 -5.80 -5.58 8.29
N LEU A 251 -5.63 -6.52 9.20
CA LEU A 251 -5.75 -6.32 10.64
C LEU A 251 -4.37 -6.43 11.28
N SER A 252 -3.91 -5.37 11.91
CA SER A 252 -2.69 -5.40 12.70
C SER A 252 -2.88 -6.20 13.98
N ASP A 253 -1.82 -6.87 14.41
CA ASP A 253 -1.78 -7.60 15.68
C ASP A 253 -1.12 -6.77 16.79
N ASP A 254 -1.30 -5.45 16.71
CA ASP A 254 -0.66 -4.47 17.60
C ASP A 254 -0.86 -4.90 19.07
N LEU A 255 0.26 -5.14 19.77
CA LEU A 255 0.37 -5.46 21.21
C LEU A 255 -0.03 -6.88 21.64
N ARG A 256 -0.43 -7.77 20.73
CA ARG A 256 -0.73 -9.17 21.08
C ARG A 256 0.41 -10.13 20.80
N SER A 257 1.30 -9.76 19.91
CA SER A 257 2.42 -10.59 19.50
C SER A 257 3.65 -9.73 19.22
N LEU A 258 4.82 -10.23 19.64
CA LEU A 258 6.11 -9.61 19.35
C LEU A 258 6.59 -9.86 17.92
N THR A 259 6.09 -10.93 17.27
CA THR A 259 6.56 -11.37 15.96
C THR A 259 5.52 -11.17 14.87
N LYS A 260 4.28 -11.59 15.08
CA LYS A 260 3.15 -11.28 14.20
C LYS A 260 2.87 -9.78 14.16
N VAL A 261 2.92 -9.21 12.96
CA VAL A 261 2.61 -7.80 12.67
C VAL A 261 1.13 -7.65 12.34
N GLY A 262 0.56 -8.59 11.60
CA GLY A 262 -0.84 -8.57 11.23
C GLY A 262 -1.23 -9.65 10.23
N GLU A 263 -2.47 -9.57 9.78
CA GLU A 263 -3.13 -10.55 8.93
C GLU A 263 -3.94 -9.83 7.86
N LEU A 264 -3.63 -10.12 6.60
CA LEU A 264 -4.38 -9.72 5.43
C LEU A 264 -5.39 -10.83 5.09
N ARG A 265 -6.67 -10.48 5.04
CA ARG A 265 -7.77 -11.32 4.60
C ARG A 265 -8.29 -10.80 3.28
N LEU A 266 -8.15 -11.59 2.22
CA LEU A 266 -8.69 -11.25 0.91
C LEU A 266 -10.04 -11.94 0.73
N TYR A 267 -10.99 -11.20 0.17
CA TYR A 267 -12.39 -11.63 0.02
C TYR A 267 -12.74 -12.14 -1.38
N GLU A 268 -11.82 -11.96 -2.32
CA GLU A 268 -11.94 -12.40 -3.69
C GLU A 268 -10.69 -13.18 -4.10
N ASP A 269 -10.83 -13.95 -5.17
CA ASP A 269 -9.70 -14.66 -5.74
C ASP A 269 -8.95 -13.71 -6.69
N LEU A 270 -7.73 -13.37 -6.30
CA LEU A 270 -6.93 -12.34 -6.95
C LEU A 270 -5.78 -12.99 -7.70
N GLY A 271 -5.48 -12.47 -8.89
CA GLY A 271 -4.24 -12.83 -9.58
C GLY A 271 -3.01 -12.47 -8.74
N GLU A 272 -1.94 -13.25 -8.88
CA GLU A 272 -0.72 -13.12 -8.08
C GLU A 272 -0.12 -11.70 -8.16
N GLU A 273 -0.18 -11.05 -9.32
CA GLU A 273 0.29 -9.68 -9.54
C GLU A 273 -0.43 -8.66 -8.64
N VAL A 274 -1.75 -8.81 -8.50
CA VAL A 274 -2.58 -7.94 -7.67
C VAL A 274 -2.28 -8.20 -6.19
N ILE A 275 -2.18 -9.47 -5.78
CA ILE A 275 -1.81 -9.84 -4.41
C ILE A 275 -0.45 -9.24 -4.05
N ARG A 276 0.55 -9.41 -4.92
CA ARG A 276 1.88 -8.85 -4.77
C ARG A 276 1.85 -7.34 -4.62
N GLY A 277 1.07 -6.64 -5.43
CA GLY A 277 0.87 -5.19 -5.34
C GLY A 277 0.23 -4.75 -4.01
N ILE A 278 -0.80 -5.46 -3.54
CA ILE A 278 -1.42 -5.21 -2.23
C ILE A 278 -0.41 -5.43 -1.09
N VAL A 279 0.33 -6.54 -1.13
CA VAL A 279 1.37 -6.87 -0.14
C VAL A 279 2.43 -5.78 -0.11
N MET A 280 2.86 -5.30 -1.28
CA MET A 280 3.84 -4.22 -1.39
C MET A 280 3.31 -2.92 -0.80
N ALA A 281 2.07 -2.53 -1.12
CA ALA A 281 1.43 -1.34 -0.56
C ALA A 281 1.32 -1.43 0.97
N LEU A 282 0.95 -2.59 1.50
CA LEU A 282 0.90 -2.85 2.95
C LEU A 282 2.28 -2.75 3.60
N ALA A 283 3.31 -3.37 3.00
CA ALA A 283 4.68 -3.28 3.49
C ALA A 283 5.16 -1.83 3.57
N ILE A 284 4.84 -1.01 2.57
CA ILE A 284 5.14 0.44 2.55
C ILE A 284 4.48 1.16 3.73
N VAL A 285 3.17 1.02 3.92
CA VAL A 285 2.45 1.77 4.96
C VAL A 285 2.85 1.31 6.36
N LEU A 286 3.12 0.02 6.56
CA LEU A 286 3.60 -0.56 7.81
C LEU A 286 5.01 -0.07 8.14
N GLU A 287 5.91 -0.06 7.16
CA GLU A 287 7.27 0.43 7.36
C GLU A 287 7.29 1.94 7.63
N LYS A 288 6.51 2.74 6.88
CA LYS A 288 6.32 4.17 7.18
C LYS A 288 5.76 4.41 8.59
N ALA A 289 4.83 3.58 9.06
CA ALA A 289 4.32 3.67 10.43
C ALA A 289 5.42 3.34 11.46
N THR A 290 6.24 2.32 11.18
CA THR A 290 7.34 1.91 12.05
C THR A 290 8.43 2.98 12.16
N ARG A 291 8.89 3.54 11.04
CA ARG A 291 9.89 4.64 11.04
C ARG A 291 9.38 5.88 11.79
N ARG A 292 8.09 6.21 11.66
CA ARG A 292 7.48 7.31 12.43
C ARG A 292 7.46 7.05 13.93
N ALA A 293 7.16 5.81 14.36
CA ALA A 293 7.18 5.44 15.77
C ALA A 293 8.60 5.56 16.36
N ARG A 294 9.63 5.06 15.65
CA ARG A 294 11.04 5.17 16.07
C ARG A 294 11.50 6.62 16.24
N ARG A 295 11.12 7.51 15.32
CA ARG A 295 11.47 8.94 15.39
C ARG A 295 10.84 9.66 16.60
N ARG A 296 9.66 9.20 17.06
CA ARG A 296 9.01 9.77 18.26
C ARG A 296 9.63 9.28 19.55
N GLY A 297 10.18 8.06 19.57
CA GLY A 297 10.81 7.47 20.75
C GLY A 297 12.27 7.86 20.98
N GLY A 298 12.95 8.44 19.98
CA GLY A 298 14.39 8.79 20.05
C GLY A 298 14.71 10.22 20.52
N GLY A 299 13.73 10.98 21.00
CA GLY A 299 13.90 12.37 21.44
C GLY A 299 14.19 12.53 22.94
N GLY A 300 15.08 11.72 23.51
CA GLY A 300 15.49 11.83 24.90
C GLY A 300 17.01 11.81 25.02
N GLY A 301 17.60 12.92 25.51
CA GLY A 301 18.99 12.99 25.95
C GLY A 301 19.88 13.88 25.07
N GLY A 302 20.07 15.12 25.51
CA GLY A 302 21.00 16.08 24.93
C GLY A 302 21.08 17.30 25.83
N ASP A 303 21.77 17.11 26.96
CA ASP A 303 22.04 18.04 28.04
C ASP A 303 22.33 19.47 27.60
N GLY A 304 21.74 20.42 28.33
CA GLY A 304 22.38 21.70 28.54
C GLY A 304 23.49 21.54 29.58
N SER A 305 24.71 21.90 29.20
CA SER A 305 25.73 22.46 30.10
C SER A 305 27.03 22.64 29.30
N GLY A 306 27.47 23.89 29.17
CA GLY A 306 28.69 24.31 28.47
C GLY A 306 28.57 25.73 28.00
#